data_AF-A0A6C0E5K5-F1
#
_entry.id   AF-A0A6C0E5K5-F1
#
_cell.length_a   1.000
_cell.length_b   1.000
_cell.length_c   1.000
_cell.angle_alpha   90.00
_cell.angle_beta   90.00
_cell.angle_gamma   90.00
#
_symmetry.space_group_name_H-M   'P 1'
#
loop_
_entity.id
_entity.type
_entity.pdbx_description
1 polymer ?
#
loop_
_entity_poly.entity_id
_entity_poly.type
_entity_poly.pdbx_seq_one_letter_code
_entity_poly.pdbx_strand_id
1 'polypeptide(L)'
;MKLSLESRRQMSLFVNKIDKVKITKQTTSILEELYAEIYTANKASMKNKTTIVSGHIGLHNRMIKPKSFLYNTIPPIIRSHIETKMTNQITYTIHLNGRLIKIHFIVEEHKPVMSKYNKYAENVKTWLHFLDNNAAIRCSRELDIYFYMTPFTKHLPITNTDVLGAMHVNTGVTTTCPTKSEILIYRKEEWFKVFIHETIHNFGLDFSDMNTSECTRILLQLFPVASEVNLFESYTECWAELMNTMFCSFNHLDNKLDIDIFINNTIMLLDIERAHSVFQMVKVLDFMGLSYSDLYSKKKESKELRDELYKENTNVLSYYVVKTILLMNYPLFLGWCKQRNDPMIQFTKTLANQKAYCDLIHKLHKNRALLSAVKYYEDRKLDTNLKMTICEMD
;
A
#
# COMPACT_ATOMS: atom_id res chain seq x y z
N MET A 1 -19.23 2.72 -0.34
CA MET A 1 -18.44 3.69 0.46
C MET A 1 -18.15 4.89 -0.41
N LYS A 2 -17.86 6.06 0.18
CA LYS A 2 -17.37 7.22 -0.58
C LYS A 2 -15.95 7.54 -0.10
N LEU A 3 -15.23 8.37 -0.83
CA LEU A 3 -13.99 8.95 -0.31
C LEU A 3 -14.26 9.61 1.04
N SER A 4 -13.32 9.56 1.97
CA SER A 4 -13.45 10.22 3.27
C SER A 4 -13.53 11.74 3.09
N LEU A 5 -14.10 12.45 4.08
CA LEU A 5 -14.13 13.92 4.04
C LEU A 5 -12.71 14.50 4.05
N GLU A 6 -11.81 13.89 4.81
CA GLU A 6 -10.41 14.30 4.89
C GLU A 6 -9.68 14.09 3.56
N SER A 7 -9.87 12.93 2.92
CA SER A 7 -9.35 12.65 1.57
C SER A 7 -9.78 13.74 0.58
N ARG A 8 -11.07 14.10 0.53
CA ARG A 8 -11.54 15.16 -0.37
C ARG A 8 -10.89 16.52 -0.12
N ARG A 9 -10.66 16.88 1.14
CA ARG A 9 -9.97 18.14 1.51
C ARG A 9 -8.52 18.11 1.07
N GLN A 10 -7.80 17.03 1.38
CA GLN A 10 -6.39 16.86 1.04
C GLN A 10 -6.15 16.82 -0.47
N MET A 11 -7.02 16.14 -1.22
CA MET A 11 -6.92 16.05 -2.69
C MET A 11 -6.84 17.42 -3.37
N SER A 12 -7.55 18.43 -2.86
CA SER A 12 -7.53 19.79 -3.41
C SER A 12 -6.14 20.43 -3.44
N LEU A 13 -5.23 20.00 -2.55
CA LEU A 13 -3.84 20.46 -2.50
C LEU A 13 -3.00 19.93 -3.67
N PHE A 14 -3.42 18.82 -4.29
CA PHE A 14 -2.65 18.06 -5.28
C PHE A 14 -3.24 18.12 -6.69
N VAL A 15 -4.49 18.55 -6.85
CA VAL A 15 -5.14 18.71 -8.15
C VAL A 15 -4.35 19.68 -9.04
N ASN A 16 -4.07 19.24 -10.27
CA ASN A 16 -3.39 20.01 -11.32
C ASN A 16 -2.03 20.62 -10.90
N LYS A 17 -1.31 19.99 -9.96
CA LYS A 17 0.02 20.46 -9.51
C LYS A 17 1.18 19.91 -10.33
N ILE A 18 0.98 18.80 -11.01
CA ILE A 18 1.97 18.13 -11.86
C ILE A 18 1.37 17.84 -13.24
N ASP A 19 2.24 17.57 -14.21
CA ASP A 19 1.81 17.18 -15.54
C ASP A 19 1.02 15.86 -15.51
N LYS A 20 -0.14 15.88 -16.18
CA LYS A 20 -0.97 14.69 -16.38
C LYS A 20 -0.19 13.64 -17.17
N VAL A 21 -0.35 12.38 -16.78
CA VAL A 21 0.31 11.30 -17.52
C VAL A 21 -0.39 11.08 -18.85
N LYS A 22 0.38 10.75 -19.89
CA LYS A 22 -0.19 10.37 -21.17
C LYS A 22 -0.80 8.97 -21.08
N ILE A 23 -2.12 8.88 -21.17
CA ILE A 23 -2.86 7.62 -21.25
C ILE A 23 -2.79 7.07 -22.67
N THR A 24 -2.41 5.81 -22.80
CA THR A 24 -2.35 5.11 -24.09
C THR A 24 -3.54 4.15 -24.22
N LYS A 25 -3.84 3.70 -25.45
CA LYS A 25 -4.84 2.65 -25.69
C LYS A 25 -4.55 1.38 -24.88
N GLN A 26 -3.27 1.01 -24.77
CA GLN A 26 -2.85 -0.13 -23.95
C GLN A 26 -3.19 0.09 -22.47
N THR A 27 -2.94 1.29 -21.95
CA THR A 27 -3.26 1.64 -20.56
C THR A 27 -4.76 1.56 -20.31
N THR A 28 -5.58 2.14 -21.19
CA THR A 28 -7.04 2.06 -21.08
C THR A 28 -7.51 0.61 -21.08
N SER A 29 -7.03 -0.21 -22.01
CA SER A 29 -7.37 -1.64 -22.07
C SER A 29 -6.99 -2.40 -20.79
N ILE A 30 -5.82 -2.12 -20.19
CA ILE A 30 -5.43 -2.72 -18.90
C ILE A 30 -6.38 -2.30 -17.78
N LEU A 31 -6.80 -1.02 -17.74
CA LEU A 31 -7.75 -0.54 -16.73
C LEU A 31 -9.14 -1.18 -16.89
N GLU A 32 -9.59 -1.41 -18.14
CA GLU A 32 -10.83 -2.11 -18.45
C GLU A 32 -10.81 -3.56 -17.98
N GLU A 33 -9.71 -4.27 -18.21
CA GLU A 33 -9.50 -5.65 -17.73
C GLU A 33 -9.55 -5.72 -16.19
N LEU A 34 -8.79 -4.85 -15.52
CA LEU A 34 -8.79 -4.79 -14.04
C LEU A 34 -10.17 -4.44 -13.48
N TYR A 35 -10.91 -3.54 -14.14
CA TYR A 35 -12.30 -3.26 -13.79
C TYR A 35 -13.20 -4.50 -13.92
N ALA A 36 -13.07 -5.25 -15.03
CA ALA A 36 -13.86 -6.46 -15.24
C ALA A 36 -13.59 -7.52 -14.16
N GLU A 37 -12.33 -7.66 -13.74
CA GLU A 37 -11.93 -8.52 -12.62
C GLU A 37 -12.53 -8.04 -11.29
N ILE A 38 -12.42 -6.75 -10.95
CA ILE A 38 -13.02 -6.17 -9.74
C ILE A 38 -14.54 -6.38 -9.74
N TYR A 39 -15.20 -6.11 -10.87
CA TYR A 39 -16.65 -6.26 -11.02
C TYR A 39 -17.11 -7.71 -10.82
N THR A 40 -16.37 -8.66 -11.40
CA THR A 40 -16.63 -10.09 -11.24
C THR A 40 -16.42 -10.54 -9.80
N ALA A 41 -15.34 -10.09 -9.16
CA ALA A 41 -15.04 -10.37 -7.77
C ALA A 41 -16.10 -9.80 -6.82
N ASN A 42 -16.61 -8.59 -7.11
CA ASN A 42 -17.67 -7.96 -6.33
C ASN A 42 -19.00 -8.73 -6.45
N LYS A 43 -19.36 -9.18 -7.65
CA LYS A 43 -20.53 -10.06 -7.84
C LYS A 43 -20.39 -11.38 -7.09
N ALA A 44 -19.19 -11.98 -7.08
CA ALA A 44 -18.93 -13.20 -6.35
C ALA A 44 -19.00 -13.00 -4.83
N SER A 45 -18.44 -11.89 -4.33
CA SER A 45 -18.44 -11.57 -2.90
C SER A 45 -19.84 -11.41 -2.32
N MET A 46 -20.77 -10.81 -3.08
CA MET A 46 -22.17 -10.65 -2.68
C MET A 46 -22.93 -11.98 -2.55
N LYS A 47 -22.52 -13.02 -3.29
CA LYS A 47 -23.13 -14.36 -3.22
C LYS A 47 -22.53 -15.22 -2.12
N ASN A 48 -21.34 -14.87 -1.63
CA ASN A 48 -20.62 -15.64 -0.62
C ASN A 48 -21.32 -15.51 0.75
N LYS A 49 -21.70 -16.65 1.35
CA LYS A 49 -22.32 -16.70 2.67
C LYS A 49 -21.31 -16.28 3.75
N THR A 50 -21.67 -15.26 4.52
CA THR A 50 -20.85 -14.77 5.63
C THR A 50 -21.54 -15.02 6.96
N THR A 51 -20.81 -15.57 7.92
CA THR A 51 -21.25 -15.62 9.33
C THR A 51 -20.66 -14.42 10.07
N ILE A 52 -21.49 -13.70 10.81
CA ILE A 52 -21.10 -12.49 11.54
C ILE A 52 -21.32 -12.73 13.03
N VAL A 53 -20.29 -12.47 13.83
CA VAL A 53 -20.34 -12.52 15.28
C VAL A 53 -19.77 -11.22 15.84
N SER A 54 -20.53 -10.51 16.65
CA SER A 54 -20.11 -9.27 17.32
C SER A 54 -20.22 -9.40 18.83
N GLY A 55 -19.29 -8.82 19.57
CA GLY A 55 -19.32 -8.83 21.02
C GLY A 55 -18.47 -7.74 21.67
N HIS A 56 -18.84 -7.40 22.90
CA HIS A 56 -18.08 -6.49 23.76
C HIS A 56 -16.86 -7.21 24.36
N ILE A 57 -15.70 -6.55 24.34
CA ILE A 57 -14.46 -6.97 24.99
C ILE A 57 -14.58 -6.52 26.45
N GLY A 58 -14.89 -7.46 27.35
CA GLY A 58 -15.13 -7.20 28.78
C GLY A 58 -14.53 -8.30 29.65
N LEU A 59 -14.83 -8.31 30.96
CA LEU A 59 -14.22 -9.21 31.95
C LEU A 59 -14.26 -10.72 31.58
N HIS A 60 -15.27 -11.17 30.83
CA HIS A 60 -15.43 -12.57 30.41
C HIS A 60 -15.02 -12.87 28.96
N ASN A 61 -14.93 -11.86 28.09
CA ASN A 61 -14.54 -12.02 26.68
C ASN A 61 -13.17 -11.41 26.45
N ARG A 62 -12.16 -12.26 26.23
CA ARG A 62 -10.81 -11.81 25.88
C ARG A 62 -10.79 -11.32 24.42
N MET A 63 -10.12 -10.20 24.20
CA MET A 63 -9.81 -9.70 22.86
C MET A 63 -9.00 -10.76 22.09
N ILE A 64 -9.40 -11.01 20.84
CA ILE A 64 -8.65 -11.92 19.95
C ILE A 64 -7.30 -11.25 19.62
N LYS A 65 -6.22 -12.01 19.77
CA LYS A 65 -4.85 -11.59 19.45
C LYS A 65 -4.22 -12.55 18.44
N PRO A 66 -3.39 -12.05 17.51
CA PRO A 66 -2.55 -12.89 16.67
C PRO A 66 -1.48 -13.60 17.52
N LYS A 67 -0.69 -14.45 16.89
CA LYS A 67 0.50 -15.05 17.50
C LYS A 67 1.43 -13.96 18.04
N SER A 68 2.07 -14.27 19.16
CA SER A 68 2.91 -13.34 19.93
C SER A 68 3.99 -12.67 19.10
N PHE A 69 4.58 -13.35 18.12
CA PHE A 69 5.60 -12.78 17.24
C PHE A 69 5.12 -11.55 16.47
N LEU A 70 3.99 -11.66 15.75
CA LEU A 70 3.45 -10.54 14.98
C LEU A 70 2.92 -9.43 15.90
N TYR A 71 2.34 -9.80 17.04
CA TYR A 71 1.91 -8.81 18.01
C TYR A 71 3.07 -7.98 18.57
N ASN A 72 4.27 -8.59 18.67
CA ASN A 72 5.46 -7.95 19.18
C ASN A 72 6.13 -6.98 18.21
N THR A 73 5.75 -6.95 16.94
CA THR A 73 6.25 -5.95 15.96
C THR A 73 5.47 -4.64 16.02
N ILE A 74 4.28 -4.63 16.62
CA ILE A 74 3.50 -3.39 16.84
C ILE A 74 4.29 -2.45 17.75
N PRO A 75 4.45 -1.16 17.41
CA PRO A 75 5.10 -0.18 18.28
C PRO A 75 4.50 -0.18 19.71
N PRO A 76 5.34 -0.13 20.77
CA PRO A 76 4.87 -0.29 22.16
C PRO A 76 3.72 0.64 22.56
N ILE A 77 3.74 1.90 22.09
CA ILE A 77 2.68 2.88 22.38
C ILE A 77 1.33 2.47 21.77
N ILE A 78 1.34 1.93 20.55
CA ILE A 78 0.13 1.46 19.86
C ILE A 78 -0.37 0.17 20.53
N ARG A 79 0.55 -0.73 20.92
CA ARG A 79 0.20 -1.95 21.64
C ARG A 79 -0.47 -1.66 22.98
N SER A 80 0.12 -0.77 23.78
CA SER A 80 -0.46 -0.32 25.06
C SER A 80 -1.85 0.27 24.86
N HIS A 81 -2.04 1.06 23.81
CA HIS A 81 -3.35 1.61 23.46
C HIS A 81 -4.37 0.52 23.09
N ILE A 82 -3.97 -0.46 22.26
CA ILE A 82 -4.82 -1.61 21.92
C ILE A 82 -5.28 -2.36 23.18
N GLU A 83 -4.36 -2.61 24.12
CA GLU A 83 -4.65 -3.37 25.34
C GLU A 83 -5.53 -2.63 26.35
N THR A 84 -5.55 -1.30 26.30
CA THR A 84 -6.22 -0.47 27.31
C THR A 84 -7.46 0.26 26.79
N LYS A 85 -7.63 0.43 25.47
CA LYS A 85 -8.69 1.26 24.87
C LYS A 85 -9.69 0.51 24.00
N MET A 86 -9.36 -0.68 23.49
CA MET A 86 -10.27 -1.43 22.63
C MET A 86 -11.44 -2.03 23.42
N THR A 87 -12.67 -1.78 22.97
CA THR A 87 -13.89 -2.13 23.72
C THR A 87 -14.77 -3.14 23.00
N ASN A 88 -14.70 -3.23 21.67
CA ASN A 88 -15.56 -4.11 20.89
C ASN A 88 -14.79 -4.85 19.81
N GLN A 89 -15.31 -6.03 19.45
CA GLN A 89 -14.83 -6.79 18.31
C GLN A 89 -15.99 -7.27 17.43
N ILE A 90 -15.73 -7.26 16.12
CA ILE A 90 -16.67 -7.71 15.09
C ILE A 90 -15.91 -8.70 14.21
N THR A 91 -16.39 -9.93 14.15
CA THR A 91 -15.76 -11.01 13.39
C THR A 91 -16.66 -11.46 12.25
N TYR A 92 -16.11 -11.46 11.04
CA TYR A 92 -16.72 -12.05 9.86
C TYR A 92 -15.97 -13.33 9.52
N THR A 93 -16.69 -14.42 9.30
CA THR A 93 -16.12 -15.67 8.81
C THR A 93 -16.63 -15.93 7.40
N ILE A 94 -15.71 -16.13 6.46
CA ILE A 94 -16.00 -16.44 5.06
C ILE A 94 -15.25 -17.69 4.63
N HIS A 95 -15.87 -18.44 3.72
CA HIS A 95 -15.23 -19.57 3.05
C HIS A 95 -15.02 -19.19 1.59
N LEU A 96 -13.77 -19.18 1.14
CA LEU A 96 -13.40 -18.77 -0.20
C LEU A 96 -12.53 -19.85 -0.85
N ASN A 97 -13.09 -20.62 -1.79
CA ASN A 97 -12.38 -21.63 -2.57
C ASN A 97 -11.46 -22.55 -1.76
N GLY A 98 -12.01 -23.10 -0.67
CA GLY A 98 -11.29 -24.00 0.24
C GLY A 98 -10.43 -23.31 1.29
N ARG A 99 -10.46 -21.97 1.36
CA ARG A 99 -9.84 -21.15 2.40
C ARG A 99 -10.87 -20.78 3.46
N LEU A 100 -10.48 -20.90 4.73
CA LEU A 100 -11.21 -20.34 5.86
C LEU A 100 -10.58 -18.99 6.21
N ILE A 101 -11.33 -17.90 6.05
CA ILE A 101 -10.85 -16.55 6.32
C ILE A 101 -11.70 -15.92 7.42
N LYS A 102 -11.05 -15.41 8.45
CA LYS A 102 -11.67 -14.66 9.54
C LYS A 102 -11.18 -13.23 9.49
N ILE A 103 -12.12 -12.29 9.49
CA ILE A 103 -11.85 -10.86 9.48
C ILE A 103 -12.31 -10.29 10.81
N HIS A 104 -11.37 -9.77 11.59
CA HIS A 104 -11.60 -9.19 12.90
C HIS A 104 -11.42 -7.68 12.85
N PHE A 105 -12.49 -6.93 13.09
CA PHE A 105 -12.40 -5.50 13.42
C PHE A 105 -12.43 -5.35 14.93
N ILE A 106 -11.34 -4.83 15.51
CA ILE A 106 -11.19 -4.52 16.92
C ILE A 106 -11.19 -3.00 17.05
N VAL A 107 -12.11 -2.45 17.84
CA VAL A 107 -12.43 -1.02 17.80
C VAL A 107 -12.66 -0.44 19.19
N GLU A 108 -12.38 0.87 19.30
CA GLU A 108 -12.60 1.65 20.52
C GLU A 108 -14.05 2.12 20.67
N GLU A 109 -14.79 2.16 19.56
CA GLU A 109 -16.20 2.57 19.49
C GLU A 109 -17.04 1.70 20.45
N HIS A 110 -17.62 2.30 21.49
CA HIS A 110 -18.45 1.56 22.45
C HIS A 110 -19.71 0.96 21.81
N LYS A 111 -20.24 1.62 20.77
CA LYS A 111 -21.36 1.15 19.95
C LYS A 111 -20.97 1.23 18.48
N PRO A 112 -20.28 0.21 17.93
CA PRO A 112 -19.82 0.25 16.55
C PRO A 112 -21.00 0.26 15.58
N VAL A 113 -20.91 1.12 14.56
CA VAL A 113 -21.95 1.20 13.52
C VAL A 113 -21.81 0.01 12.58
N MET A 114 -22.60 -1.05 12.79
CA MET A 114 -22.48 -2.31 12.03
C MET A 114 -22.55 -2.15 10.51
N SER A 115 -23.33 -1.20 9.99
CA SER A 115 -23.43 -0.94 8.55
C SER A 115 -22.12 -0.41 7.93
N LYS A 116 -21.27 0.26 8.72
CA LYS A 116 -19.93 0.70 8.32
C LYS A 116 -19.00 -0.52 8.18
N TYR A 117 -18.91 -1.34 9.21
CA TYR A 117 -18.04 -2.53 9.21
C TYR A 117 -18.49 -3.59 8.22
N ASN A 118 -19.80 -3.72 7.95
CA ASN A 118 -20.30 -4.57 6.87
C ASN A 118 -19.77 -4.11 5.50
N LYS A 119 -19.75 -2.80 5.23
CA LYS A 119 -19.18 -2.26 3.98
C LYS A 119 -17.67 -2.48 3.89
N TYR A 120 -16.95 -2.31 5.00
CA TYR A 120 -15.52 -2.62 5.05
C TYR A 120 -15.26 -4.10 4.77
N ALA A 121 -16.01 -5.01 5.40
CA ALA A 121 -15.92 -6.45 5.16
C ALA A 121 -16.25 -6.82 3.72
N GLU A 122 -17.24 -6.18 3.08
CA GLU A 122 -17.55 -6.44 1.66
C GLU A 122 -16.43 -6.01 0.70
N ASN A 123 -15.73 -4.91 0.99
CA ASN A 123 -14.54 -4.52 0.23
C ASN A 123 -13.38 -5.50 0.43
N VAL A 124 -13.14 -5.93 1.67
CA VAL A 124 -12.15 -6.97 1.99
C VAL A 124 -12.48 -8.26 1.23
N LYS A 125 -13.74 -8.71 1.26
CA LYS A 125 -14.21 -9.89 0.51
C LYS A 125 -14.01 -9.72 -1.00
N THR A 126 -14.38 -8.56 -1.55
CA THR A 126 -14.22 -8.27 -2.99
C THR A 126 -12.75 -8.38 -3.39
N TRP A 127 -11.84 -7.79 -2.62
CA TRP A 127 -10.40 -7.91 -2.87
C TRP A 127 -9.90 -9.35 -2.77
N LEU A 128 -10.31 -10.11 -1.76
CA LEU A 128 -9.92 -11.52 -1.62
C LEU A 128 -10.43 -12.37 -2.78
N HIS A 129 -11.65 -12.11 -3.29
CA HIS A 129 -12.16 -12.75 -4.50
C HIS A 129 -11.38 -12.36 -5.75
N PHE A 130 -10.91 -11.11 -5.84
CA PHE A 130 -10.02 -10.66 -6.92
C PHE A 130 -8.69 -11.42 -6.87
N LEU A 131 -8.11 -11.60 -5.68
CA LEU A 131 -6.85 -12.34 -5.52
C LEU A 131 -6.97 -13.83 -5.75
N ASP A 132 -8.13 -14.43 -5.48
CA ASP A 132 -8.28 -15.87 -5.56
C ASP A 132 -8.08 -16.44 -6.97
N ASN A 133 -8.42 -15.66 -8.01
CA ASN A 133 -8.09 -15.99 -9.40
C ASN A 133 -6.59 -15.93 -9.71
N ASN A 134 -5.82 -15.25 -8.85
CA ASN A 134 -4.45 -14.83 -9.11
C ASN A 134 -3.42 -15.49 -8.20
N ALA A 135 -3.84 -16.22 -7.17
CA ALA A 135 -2.95 -16.71 -6.12
C ALA A 135 -2.89 -18.24 -6.03
N ALA A 136 -1.72 -18.76 -5.65
CA ALA A 136 -1.56 -20.19 -5.44
C ALA A 136 -2.43 -20.68 -4.26
N ILE A 137 -3.18 -21.77 -4.48
CA ILE A 137 -4.07 -22.42 -3.49
C ILE A 137 -3.33 -22.80 -2.18
N ARG A 138 -2.00 -22.98 -2.25
CA ARG A 138 -1.17 -23.43 -1.12
C ARG A 138 -0.94 -22.37 -0.02
N CYS A 139 -0.85 -21.09 -0.37
CA CYS A 139 -0.66 -20.01 0.61
C CYS A 139 -1.95 -19.85 1.41
N SER A 140 -1.93 -19.47 2.68
CA SER A 140 -3.07 -18.91 3.46
C SER A 140 -4.40 -19.68 3.34
N ARG A 141 -4.37 -21.00 3.58
CA ARG A 141 -5.56 -21.85 3.63
C ARG A 141 -6.44 -21.54 4.85
N GLU A 142 -5.80 -21.18 5.96
CA GLU A 142 -6.44 -20.54 7.10
C GLU A 142 -5.83 -19.15 7.25
N LEU A 143 -6.66 -18.10 7.27
CA LEU A 143 -6.19 -16.72 7.36
C LEU A 143 -7.03 -15.95 8.38
N ASP A 144 -6.36 -15.43 9.41
CA ASP A 144 -6.94 -14.48 10.36
C ASP A 144 -6.42 -13.06 10.04
N ILE A 145 -7.34 -12.12 9.82
CA ILE A 145 -7.04 -10.73 9.48
C ILE A 145 -7.48 -9.85 10.64
N TYR A 146 -6.52 -9.18 11.29
CA TYR A 146 -6.75 -8.31 12.44
C TYR A 146 -6.65 -6.84 12.04
N PHE A 147 -7.77 -6.13 12.14
CA PHE A 147 -7.84 -4.68 12.02
C PHE A 147 -8.03 -4.06 13.41
N TYR A 148 -6.97 -3.54 14.03
CA TYR A 148 -7.06 -2.90 15.35
C TYR A 148 -7.53 -1.43 15.31
N MET A 149 -7.74 -0.87 14.11
CA MET A 149 -8.40 0.43 13.86
C MET A 149 -8.01 1.57 14.81
N THR A 150 -6.75 1.61 15.29
CA THR A 150 -6.29 2.64 16.22
C THR A 150 -6.23 4.00 15.52
N PRO A 151 -6.39 5.12 16.25
CA PRO A 151 -6.42 6.47 15.68
C PRO A 151 -5.02 7.03 15.38
N PHE A 152 -3.93 6.29 15.62
CA PHE A 152 -2.58 6.78 15.37
C PHE A 152 -2.35 7.03 13.89
N THR A 153 -1.68 8.15 13.59
CA THR A 153 -1.25 8.54 12.25
C THR A 153 0.28 8.54 12.17
N LYS A 154 0.80 8.44 10.95
CA LYS A 154 2.23 8.49 10.65
C LYS A 154 2.74 9.91 10.62
N HIS A 155 3.83 10.17 11.32
CA HIS A 155 4.48 11.47 11.33
C HIS A 155 6.00 11.35 11.31
N LEU A 156 6.65 12.36 10.71
CA LEU A 156 8.08 12.59 10.86
C LEU A 156 8.45 12.68 12.36
N PRO A 157 9.64 12.21 12.74
CA PRO A 157 10.21 12.48 14.06
C PRO A 157 10.31 13.97 14.34
N ILE A 158 10.51 14.31 15.63
CA ILE A 158 10.67 15.72 16.06
C ILE A 158 12.00 16.28 15.56
N THR A 159 13.06 15.46 15.53
CA THR A 159 14.40 15.89 15.12
C THR A 159 14.82 15.19 13.83
N ASN A 160 15.46 15.93 12.93
CA ASN A 160 15.98 15.39 11.65
C ASN A 160 17.16 14.43 11.81
N THR A 161 17.68 14.28 13.04
CA THR A 161 18.71 13.29 13.36
C THR A 161 18.14 11.90 13.66
N ASP A 162 16.83 11.80 13.90
CA ASP A 162 16.16 10.54 14.21
C ASP A 162 16.02 9.67 12.95
N VAL A 163 16.16 8.35 13.12
CA VAL A 163 16.04 7.38 12.03
C VAL A 163 14.56 7.09 11.74
N LEU A 164 14.16 7.16 10.47
CA LEU A 164 12.82 6.76 10.06
C LEU A 164 12.64 5.24 10.16
N GLY A 165 11.61 4.83 10.91
CA GLY A 165 11.34 3.44 11.24
C GLY A 165 9.88 3.06 11.31
N ALA A 166 9.61 1.87 11.85
CA ALA A 166 8.27 1.27 11.85
C ALA A 166 7.19 2.17 12.51
N MET A 167 7.53 2.92 13.57
CA MET A 167 6.60 3.88 14.17
C MET A 167 6.24 5.03 13.24
N HIS A 168 7.13 5.42 12.33
CA HIS A 168 6.93 6.55 11.41
C HIS A 168 6.29 6.13 10.09
N VAL A 169 6.54 4.89 9.63
CA VAL A 169 6.25 4.48 8.24
C VAL A 169 5.27 3.31 8.13
N ASN A 170 5.36 2.33 9.03
CA ASN A 170 4.65 1.05 8.86
C ASN A 170 3.27 1.09 9.53
N THR A 171 2.27 0.45 8.94
CA THR A 171 0.90 0.36 9.48
C THR A 171 0.40 -1.09 9.62
N GLY A 172 1.04 -2.02 8.93
CA GLY A 172 0.69 -3.44 8.91
C GLY A 172 1.92 -4.33 9.02
N VAL A 173 1.65 -5.61 9.24
CA VAL A 173 2.64 -6.68 9.20
C VAL A 173 1.96 -7.99 8.81
N THR A 174 2.69 -8.81 8.07
CA THR A 174 2.29 -10.17 7.73
C THR A 174 3.50 -11.10 7.57
N THR A 175 3.23 -12.34 7.19
CA THR A 175 4.23 -13.32 6.77
C THR A 175 3.93 -13.79 5.35
N THR A 176 4.98 -14.09 4.59
CA THR A 176 4.88 -14.50 3.18
C THR A 176 4.43 -15.96 3.06
N CYS A 177 3.24 -16.18 2.51
CA CYS A 177 2.70 -17.49 2.07
C CYS A 177 2.78 -18.66 3.08
N PRO A 178 2.50 -18.51 4.40
CA PRO A 178 2.34 -19.69 5.25
C PRO A 178 0.97 -20.34 5.03
N THR A 179 0.82 -21.64 5.33
CA THR A 179 -0.48 -22.33 5.22
C THR A 179 -1.53 -21.79 6.19
N LYS A 180 -1.10 -21.46 7.42
CA LYS A 180 -1.90 -20.80 8.46
C LYS A 180 -1.31 -19.43 8.69
N SER A 181 -2.01 -18.39 8.27
CA SER A 181 -1.48 -17.05 8.22
C SER A 181 -2.27 -16.06 9.05
N GLU A 182 -1.58 -14.96 9.37
CA GLU A 182 -2.14 -13.81 10.05
C GLU A 182 -1.72 -12.53 9.30
N ILE A 183 -2.66 -11.62 9.12
CA ILE A 183 -2.41 -10.25 8.67
C ILE A 183 -2.84 -9.33 9.80
N LEU A 184 -1.98 -8.38 10.17
CA LEU A 184 -2.23 -7.47 11.26
C LEU A 184 -2.07 -6.03 10.76
N ILE A 185 -3.13 -5.24 10.88
CA ILE A 185 -3.16 -3.82 10.51
C ILE A 185 -3.58 -3.03 11.75
N TYR A 186 -2.64 -2.23 12.26
CA TYR A 186 -2.81 -1.62 13.57
C TYR A 186 -3.28 -0.18 13.54
N ARG A 187 -3.16 0.57 12.43
CA ARG A 187 -3.73 1.92 12.29
C ARG A 187 -4.96 1.92 11.41
N LYS A 188 -5.91 2.81 11.72
CA LYS A 188 -7.03 3.13 10.84
C LYS A 188 -6.56 3.87 9.58
N GLU A 189 -5.53 4.71 9.69
CA GLU A 189 -4.93 5.42 8.56
C GLU A 189 -4.49 4.43 7.46
N GLU A 190 -5.03 4.60 6.25
CA GLU A 190 -4.75 3.83 5.04
C GLU A 190 -5.04 2.33 5.14
N TRP A 191 -5.88 1.91 6.09
CA TRP A 191 -6.06 0.50 6.46
C TRP A 191 -6.35 -0.42 5.27
N PHE A 192 -7.13 0.05 4.29
CA PHE A 192 -7.52 -0.77 3.13
C PHE A 192 -6.39 -0.92 2.12
N LYS A 193 -5.63 0.14 1.84
CA LYS A 193 -4.42 0.08 1.01
C LYS A 193 -3.37 -0.81 1.65
N VAL A 194 -3.17 -0.67 2.95
CA VAL A 194 -2.24 -1.53 3.71
C VAL A 194 -2.72 -2.98 3.69
N PHE A 195 -4.02 -3.23 3.77
CA PHE A 195 -4.55 -4.59 3.59
C PHE A 195 -4.23 -5.19 2.22
N ILE A 196 -4.39 -4.42 1.15
CA ILE A 196 -3.98 -4.84 -0.20
C ILE A 196 -2.47 -5.14 -0.23
N HIS A 197 -1.64 -4.28 0.35
CA HIS A 197 -0.20 -4.48 0.47
C HIS A 197 0.14 -5.80 1.21
N GLU A 198 -0.36 -5.98 2.42
CA GLU A 198 -0.05 -7.17 3.23
C GLU A 198 -0.57 -8.44 2.53
N THR A 199 -1.72 -8.40 1.88
CA THR A 199 -2.23 -9.57 1.15
C THR A 199 -1.39 -9.93 -0.08
N ILE A 200 -0.76 -8.99 -0.76
CA ILE A 200 0.18 -9.29 -1.86
C ILE A 200 1.36 -10.13 -1.35
N HIS A 201 1.98 -9.74 -0.23
CA HIS A 201 3.02 -10.56 0.43
C HIS A 201 2.45 -11.89 0.90
N ASN A 202 1.31 -11.85 1.58
CA ASN A 202 0.73 -13.00 2.23
C ASN A 202 0.35 -14.11 1.25
N PHE A 203 -0.11 -13.75 0.05
CA PHE A 203 -0.45 -14.68 -1.02
C PHE A 203 0.73 -14.97 -1.95
N GLY A 204 1.92 -14.41 -1.66
CA GLY A 204 3.17 -14.65 -2.39
C GLY A 204 3.15 -14.12 -3.82
N LEU A 205 2.45 -13.01 -4.06
CA LEU A 205 2.27 -12.40 -5.38
C LEU A 205 3.42 -11.48 -5.78
N ASP A 206 4.30 -11.14 -4.84
CA ASP A 206 5.53 -10.42 -5.10
C ASP A 206 6.73 -11.38 -5.20
N PHE A 207 7.94 -10.87 -5.03
CA PHE A 207 9.18 -11.66 -5.03
C PHE A 207 9.92 -11.63 -3.69
N SER A 208 9.21 -11.45 -2.58
CA SER A 208 9.78 -11.43 -1.22
C SER A 208 10.37 -12.78 -0.79
N ASP A 209 9.93 -13.88 -1.41
CA ASP A 209 10.44 -15.24 -1.16
C ASP A 209 11.63 -15.64 -2.07
N MET A 210 12.14 -14.72 -2.89
CA MET A 210 13.30 -14.94 -3.75
C MET A 210 14.59 -14.39 -3.13
N ASN A 211 15.75 -14.86 -3.60
CA ASN A 211 17.01 -14.17 -3.36
C ASN A 211 16.99 -12.82 -4.08
N THR A 212 17.19 -11.72 -3.35
CA THR A 212 17.16 -10.34 -3.85
C THR A 212 18.54 -9.67 -3.91
N SER A 213 19.63 -10.34 -3.52
CA SER A 213 20.95 -9.71 -3.34
C SER A 213 21.45 -8.99 -4.59
N GLU A 214 21.23 -9.56 -5.78
CA GLU A 214 21.65 -8.94 -7.03
C GLU A 214 20.82 -7.69 -7.37
N CYS A 215 19.50 -7.72 -7.15
CA CYS A 215 18.65 -6.54 -7.30
C CYS A 215 19.02 -5.44 -6.32
N THR A 216 19.28 -5.78 -5.06
CA THR A 216 19.75 -4.86 -4.03
C THR A 216 21.06 -4.21 -4.47
N ARG A 217 22.01 -5.00 -4.98
CA ARG A 217 23.29 -4.49 -5.53
C ARG A 217 23.06 -3.50 -6.68
N ILE A 218 22.22 -3.84 -7.65
CA ILE A 218 21.91 -2.97 -8.81
C ILE A 218 21.25 -1.68 -8.33
N LEU A 219 20.29 -1.77 -7.40
CA LEU A 219 19.59 -0.59 -6.91
C LEU A 219 20.49 0.32 -6.09
N LEU A 220 21.39 -0.22 -5.26
CA LEU A 220 22.37 0.58 -4.52
C LEU A 220 23.48 1.16 -5.41
N GLN A 221 23.70 0.61 -6.60
CA GLN A 221 24.52 1.29 -7.62
C GLN A 221 23.81 2.50 -8.22
N LEU A 222 22.48 2.46 -8.31
CA LEU A 222 21.67 3.56 -8.81
C LEU A 222 21.46 4.64 -7.73
N PHE A 223 21.19 4.22 -6.49
CA PHE A 223 21.02 5.06 -5.31
C PHE A 223 22.00 4.62 -4.21
N PRO A 224 23.26 5.09 -4.24
CA PRO A 224 24.29 4.70 -3.28
C PRO A 224 24.06 5.29 -1.88
N VAL A 225 23.10 4.73 -1.16
CA VAL A 225 22.73 5.06 0.22
C VAL A 225 22.91 3.85 1.15
N ALA A 226 23.07 4.09 2.45
CA ALA A 226 23.11 3.02 3.44
C ALA A 226 21.68 2.50 3.74
N SER A 227 21.28 1.41 3.11
CA SER A 227 19.94 0.81 3.24
C SER A 227 19.98 -0.71 3.08
N GLU A 228 19.20 -1.41 3.91
CA GLU A 228 18.85 -2.81 3.69
C GLU A 228 17.65 -2.89 2.73
N VAL A 229 17.94 -2.79 1.43
CA VAL A 229 16.88 -2.60 0.44
C VAL A 229 16.06 -3.86 0.21
N ASN A 230 14.78 -3.81 0.61
CA ASN A 230 13.76 -4.76 0.19
C ASN A 230 13.03 -4.23 -1.04
N LEU A 231 13.52 -4.54 -2.24
CA LEU A 231 12.97 -3.98 -3.48
C LEU A 231 11.53 -4.44 -3.78
N PHE A 232 11.14 -5.62 -3.31
CA PHE A 232 9.78 -6.15 -3.49
C PHE A 232 8.72 -5.24 -2.86
N GLU A 233 9.07 -4.50 -1.80
CA GLU A 233 8.22 -3.51 -1.15
C GLU A 233 7.76 -2.42 -2.12
N SER A 234 8.61 -2.02 -3.08
CA SER A 234 8.23 -1.03 -4.09
C SER A 234 7.19 -1.56 -5.07
N TYR A 235 7.28 -2.85 -5.41
CA TYR A 235 6.33 -3.52 -6.30
C TYR A 235 4.98 -3.67 -5.61
N THR A 236 5.00 -4.17 -4.37
CA THR A 236 3.81 -4.36 -3.55
C THR A 236 3.13 -3.04 -3.23
N GLU A 237 3.87 -2.01 -2.83
CA GLU A 237 3.30 -0.70 -2.52
C GLU A 237 2.71 -0.01 -3.77
N CYS A 238 3.36 -0.14 -4.93
CA CYS A 238 2.83 0.42 -6.18
C CYS A 238 1.51 -0.25 -6.59
N TRP A 239 1.42 -1.59 -6.53
CA TRP A 239 0.17 -2.30 -6.77
C TRP A 239 -0.90 -1.98 -5.73
N ALA A 240 -0.51 -1.86 -4.46
CA ALA A 240 -1.44 -1.53 -3.38
C ALA A 240 -2.11 -0.17 -3.60
N GLU A 241 -1.34 0.83 -4.00
CA GLU A 241 -1.85 2.17 -4.29
C GLU A 241 -2.73 2.18 -5.55
N LEU A 242 -2.30 1.52 -6.64
CA LEU A 242 -3.08 1.38 -7.87
C LEU A 242 -4.45 0.75 -7.60
N MET A 243 -4.47 -0.41 -6.91
CA MET A 243 -5.71 -1.12 -6.62
C MET A 243 -6.56 -0.36 -5.62
N ASN A 244 -5.98 0.27 -4.60
CA ASN A 244 -6.74 1.12 -3.66
C ASN A 244 -7.46 2.26 -4.39
N THR A 245 -6.79 2.94 -5.32
CA THR A 245 -7.39 3.99 -6.15
C THR A 245 -8.50 3.46 -7.05
N MET A 246 -8.32 2.27 -7.65
CA MET A 246 -9.36 1.62 -8.45
C MET A 246 -10.58 1.24 -7.58
N PHE A 247 -10.37 0.70 -6.38
CA PHE A 247 -11.45 0.39 -5.46
C PHE A 247 -12.20 1.65 -5.00
N CYS A 248 -11.50 2.76 -4.78
CA CYS A 248 -12.14 4.06 -4.53
C CYS A 248 -13.05 4.48 -5.70
N SER A 249 -12.55 4.39 -6.95
CA SER A 249 -13.35 4.72 -8.14
C SER A 249 -14.53 3.77 -8.32
N PHE A 250 -14.31 2.46 -8.19
CA PHE A 250 -15.36 1.45 -8.32
C PHE A 250 -16.46 1.67 -7.28
N ASN A 251 -16.08 1.95 -6.03
CA ASN A 251 -17.05 2.19 -4.96
C ASN A 251 -17.81 3.50 -5.13
N HIS A 252 -17.25 4.47 -5.84
CA HIS A 252 -17.92 5.74 -6.15
C HIS A 252 -18.97 5.64 -7.27
N LEU A 253 -18.93 4.60 -8.10
CA LEU A 253 -19.95 4.39 -9.13
C LEU A 253 -21.35 4.21 -8.55
N ASP A 254 -22.31 4.96 -9.07
CA ASP A 254 -23.74 4.75 -8.81
C ASP A 254 -24.24 3.50 -9.57
N ASN A 255 -23.97 3.43 -10.87
CA ASN A 255 -24.18 2.23 -11.68
C ASN A 255 -22.86 1.49 -11.89
N LYS A 256 -22.77 0.26 -11.40
CA LYS A 256 -21.55 -0.56 -11.51
C LYS A 256 -21.23 -0.99 -12.94
N LEU A 257 -22.05 -0.68 -13.95
CA LEU A 257 -21.79 -0.92 -15.38
C LEU A 257 -21.12 0.26 -16.10
N ASP A 258 -20.99 1.43 -15.45
CA ASP A 258 -20.47 2.65 -16.08
C ASP A 258 -18.92 2.66 -16.09
N ILE A 259 -18.33 1.86 -16.98
CA ILE A 259 -16.88 1.68 -17.11
C ILE A 259 -16.14 2.99 -17.42
N ASP A 260 -16.72 3.86 -18.23
CA ASP A 260 -16.10 5.14 -18.60
C ASP A 260 -15.94 6.06 -17.38
N ILE A 261 -16.94 6.10 -16.50
CA ILE A 261 -16.89 6.87 -15.25
C ILE A 261 -15.82 6.28 -14.32
N PHE A 262 -15.72 4.95 -14.26
CA PHE A 262 -14.66 4.28 -13.50
C PHE A 262 -13.27 4.65 -13.98
N ILE A 263 -13.02 4.58 -15.30
CA ILE A 263 -11.72 4.88 -15.90
C ILE A 263 -11.37 6.35 -15.64
N ASN A 264 -12.29 7.27 -15.89
CA ASN A 264 -12.07 8.70 -15.68
C ASN A 264 -11.76 9.03 -14.21
N ASN A 265 -12.53 8.46 -13.27
CA ASN A 265 -12.27 8.63 -11.84
C ASN A 265 -10.92 8.04 -11.43
N THR A 266 -10.58 6.86 -11.95
CA THR A 266 -9.30 6.18 -11.64
C THR A 266 -8.13 7.03 -12.12
N ILE A 267 -8.17 7.54 -13.35
CA ILE A 267 -7.11 8.41 -13.89
C ILE A 267 -6.98 9.69 -13.05
N MET A 268 -8.10 10.34 -12.72
CA MET A 268 -8.09 11.54 -11.90
C MET A 268 -7.47 11.30 -10.52
N LEU A 269 -7.88 10.23 -9.84
CA LEU A 269 -7.35 9.89 -8.52
C LEU A 269 -5.87 9.49 -8.59
N LEU A 270 -5.44 8.77 -9.64
CA LEU A 270 -4.03 8.44 -9.85
C LEU A 270 -3.18 9.68 -10.12
N ASP A 271 -3.69 10.68 -10.84
CA ASP A 271 -2.98 11.95 -11.02
C ASP A 271 -2.76 12.68 -9.69
N ILE A 272 -3.75 12.61 -8.79
CA ILE A 272 -3.66 13.17 -7.44
C ILE A 272 -2.66 12.37 -6.58
N GLU A 273 -2.72 11.04 -6.61
CA GLU A 273 -1.78 10.18 -5.87
C GLU A 273 -0.34 10.31 -6.37
N ARG A 274 -0.13 10.48 -7.68
CA ARG A 274 1.20 10.80 -8.26
C ARG A 274 1.79 12.06 -7.64
N ALA A 275 1.01 13.13 -7.56
CA ALA A 275 1.44 14.40 -6.96
C ALA A 275 1.72 14.24 -5.47
N HIS A 276 0.83 13.54 -4.75
CA HIS A 276 1.00 13.23 -3.33
C HIS A 276 2.24 12.38 -3.06
N SER A 277 2.52 11.37 -3.88
CA SER A 277 3.69 10.50 -3.74
C SER A 277 5.00 11.27 -3.93
N VAL A 278 5.06 12.19 -4.90
CA VAL A 278 6.23 13.07 -5.05
C VAL A 278 6.38 14.01 -3.86
N PHE A 279 5.29 14.59 -3.37
CA PHE A 279 5.31 15.42 -2.16
C PHE A 279 5.82 14.66 -0.93
N GLN A 280 5.37 13.43 -0.71
CA GLN A 280 5.83 12.57 0.38
C GLN A 280 7.30 12.18 0.22
N MET A 281 7.74 11.84 -1.00
CA MET A 281 9.14 11.56 -1.30
C MET A 281 10.04 12.76 -0.98
N VAL A 282 9.71 13.95 -1.49
CA VAL A 282 10.47 15.17 -1.24
C VAL A 282 10.49 15.48 0.25
N LYS A 283 9.37 15.34 0.95
CA LYS A 283 9.30 15.56 2.40
C LYS A 283 10.21 14.66 3.21
N VAL A 284 10.24 13.37 2.89
CA VAL A 284 11.11 12.43 3.59
C VAL A 284 12.59 12.73 3.35
N LEU A 285 12.94 13.13 2.13
CA LEU A 285 14.32 13.50 1.79
C LEU A 285 14.72 14.86 2.41
N ASP A 286 13.85 15.86 2.35
CA ASP A 286 14.05 17.18 2.96
C ASP A 286 14.20 17.08 4.48
N PHE A 287 13.43 16.21 5.13
CA PHE A 287 13.63 15.88 6.54
C PHE A 287 15.04 15.37 6.82
N MET A 288 15.62 14.56 5.94
CA MET A 288 17.01 14.11 6.04
C MET A 288 18.03 15.17 5.55
N GLY A 289 17.60 16.34 5.09
CA GLY A 289 18.50 17.35 4.51
C GLY A 289 19.02 16.98 3.12
N LEU A 290 18.26 16.19 2.35
CA LEU A 290 18.62 15.69 1.03
C LEU A 290 17.65 16.18 -0.05
N SER A 291 18.17 16.52 -1.22
CA SER A 291 17.37 16.62 -2.44
C SER A 291 17.23 15.24 -3.10
N TYR A 292 16.26 15.07 -4.00
CA TYR A 292 16.18 13.82 -4.78
C TYR A 292 17.44 13.56 -5.61
N SER A 293 18.09 14.63 -6.09
CA SER A 293 19.29 14.51 -6.91
C SER A 293 20.48 13.97 -6.13
N ASP A 294 20.54 14.19 -4.82
CA ASP A 294 21.64 13.73 -3.98
C ASP A 294 21.71 12.21 -3.92
N LEU A 295 20.57 11.53 -4.03
CA LEU A 295 20.49 10.08 -4.01
C LEU A 295 21.26 9.40 -5.14
N TYR A 296 21.43 10.05 -6.30
CA TYR A 296 22.06 9.43 -7.49
C TYR A 296 23.18 10.27 -8.13
N SER A 297 23.37 11.51 -7.70
CA SER A 297 24.39 12.41 -8.23
C SER A 297 25.79 11.91 -7.91
N LYS A 298 26.69 11.95 -8.90
CA LYS A 298 28.11 11.59 -8.74
C LYS A 298 28.97 12.75 -8.21
N LYS A 299 28.38 13.92 -7.93
CA LYS A 299 29.11 15.04 -7.33
C LYS A 299 29.60 14.65 -5.93
N LYS A 300 30.77 15.17 -5.55
CA LYS A 300 31.39 14.91 -4.24
C LYS A 300 30.46 15.33 -3.09
N GLU A 301 29.89 16.52 -3.18
CA GLU A 301 28.93 17.06 -2.20
C GLU A 301 27.72 16.15 -1.99
N SER A 302 27.02 15.75 -3.07
CA SER A 302 25.90 14.81 -2.98
C SER A 302 26.28 13.46 -2.36
N LYS A 303 27.54 13.04 -2.53
CA LYS A 303 28.06 11.82 -1.90
C LYS A 303 28.23 11.98 -0.40
N GLU A 304 28.87 13.07 0.02
CA GLU A 304 29.05 13.38 1.43
C GLU A 304 27.69 13.51 2.13
N LEU A 305 26.74 14.24 1.53
CA LEU A 305 25.39 14.41 2.06
C LEU A 305 24.68 13.06 2.28
N ARG A 306 24.61 12.18 1.28
CA ARG A 306 23.88 10.91 1.44
C ARG A 306 24.59 9.91 2.35
N ASP A 307 25.93 9.92 2.39
CA ASP A 307 26.71 9.04 3.26
C ASP A 307 26.50 9.41 4.74
N GLU A 308 26.32 10.70 5.05
CA GLU A 308 26.14 11.21 6.42
C GLU A 308 24.67 11.31 6.88
N LEU A 309 23.77 11.67 5.97
CA LEU A 309 22.41 12.10 6.32
C LEU A 309 21.31 11.09 5.99
N TYR A 310 21.51 10.22 4.99
CA TYR A 310 20.47 9.24 4.63
C TYR A 310 20.36 8.17 5.71
N LYS A 311 19.21 8.09 6.39
CA LYS A 311 19.01 7.18 7.54
C LYS A 311 17.62 6.55 7.54
N GLU A 312 17.57 5.24 7.35
CA GLU A 312 16.36 4.43 7.50
C GLU A 312 16.66 3.14 8.28
N ASN A 313 15.68 2.65 9.04
CA ASN A 313 15.67 1.28 9.58
C ASN A 313 14.36 0.56 9.23
N THR A 314 13.71 1.02 8.16
CA THR A 314 12.56 0.43 7.47
C THR A 314 12.71 0.74 5.98
N ASN A 315 11.78 0.30 5.13
CA ASN A 315 11.92 0.32 3.67
C ASN A 315 11.65 1.69 3.02
N VAL A 316 12.18 2.79 3.57
CA VAL A 316 11.91 4.16 3.08
C VAL A 316 12.31 4.34 1.61
N LEU A 317 13.48 3.84 1.19
CA LEU A 317 13.91 3.89 -0.21
C LEU A 317 12.88 3.23 -1.13
N SER A 318 12.36 2.06 -0.75
CA SER A 318 11.37 1.35 -1.55
C SER A 318 10.01 2.04 -1.56
N TYR A 319 9.49 2.44 -0.39
CA TYR A 319 8.16 2.99 -0.21
C TYR A 319 7.99 4.42 -0.72
N TYR A 320 8.97 5.28 -0.49
CA TYR A 320 8.85 6.70 -0.83
C TYR A 320 9.59 7.05 -2.12
N VAL A 321 10.71 6.41 -2.43
CA VAL A 321 11.51 6.77 -3.61
C VAL A 321 11.16 5.89 -4.81
N VAL A 322 11.43 4.58 -4.72
CA VAL A 322 11.25 3.67 -5.86
C VAL A 322 9.79 3.55 -6.26
N LYS A 323 8.87 3.42 -5.30
CA LYS A 323 7.43 3.44 -5.60
C LYS A 323 7.00 4.73 -6.31
N THR A 324 7.49 5.90 -5.89
CA THR A 324 7.16 7.18 -6.55
C THR A 324 7.63 7.21 -8.00
N ILE A 325 8.83 6.68 -8.29
CA ILE A 325 9.33 6.55 -9.66
C ILE A 325 8.36 5.71 -10.52
N LEU A 326 7.90 4.58 -9.97
CA LEU A 326 6.98 3.67 -10.66
C LEU A 326 5.60 4.29 -10.85
N LEU A 327 5.02 4.87 -9.80
CA LEU A 327 3.69 5.48 -9.83
C LEU A 327 3.63 6.70 -10.75
N MET A 328 4.68 7.54 -10.76
CA MET A 328 4.79 8.66 -11.70
C MET A 328 4.77 8.21 -13.17
N ASN A 329 5.10 6.95 -13.41
CA ASN A 329 5.15 6.29 -14.71
C ASN A 329 4.22 5.08 -14.77
N TYR A 330 3.11 5.07 -14.02
CA TYR A 330 2.27 3.87 -13.86
C TYR A 330 1.79 3.25 -15.19
N PRO A 331 1.54 3.99 -16.30
CA PRO A 331 1.19 3.36 -17.57
C PRO A 331 2.28 2.43 -18.10
N LEU A 332 3.55 2.80 -17.90
CA LEU A 332 4.71 1.98 -18.28
C LEU A 332 4.89 0.81 -17.32
N PHE A 333 4.64 1.01 -16.02
CA PHE A 333 4.65 -0.08 -15.03
C PHE A 333 3.57 -1.12 -15.32
N LEU A 334 2.32 -0.70 -15.56
CA LEU A 334 1.22 -1.60 -15.94
C LEU A 334 1.53 -2.35 -17.24
N GLY A 335 2.04 -1.65 -18.26
CA GLY A 335 2.46 -2.28 -19.51
C GLY A 335 3.61 -3.29 -19.31
N TRP A 336 4.56 -2.98 -18.44
CA TRP A 336 5.64 -3.91 -18.07
C TRP A 336 5.10 -5.14 -17.34
N CYS A 337 4.16 -4.97 -16.40
CA CYS A 337 3.53 -6.08 -15.69
C CYS A 337 2.75 -6.98 -16.67
N LYS A 338 1.90 -6.39 -17.51
CA LYS A 338 1.12 -7.10 -18.55
C LYS A 338 2.01 -7.93 -19.50
N GLN A 339 3.22 -7.47 -19.77
CA GLN A 339 4.16 -8.17 -20.66
C GLN A 339 4.90 -9.32 -19.98
N ARG A 340 5.16 -9.23 -18.67
CA ARG A 340 6.13 -10.10 -17.99
C ARG A 340 5.54 -10.98 -16.89
N ASN A 341 4.32 -10.69 -16.48
CA ASN A 341 3.62 -11.37 -15.42
C ASN A 341 2.35 -12.01 -15.97
N ASP A 342 2.08 -13.24 -15.54
CA ASP A 342 0.83 -13.93 -15.79
C ASP A 342 0.45 -14.75 -14.54
N PRO A 343 -0.58 -14.36 -13.79
CA PRO A 343 -1.43 -13.18 -13.98
C PRO A 343 -0.70 -11.84 -13.74
N MET A 344 -1.24 -10.73 -14.25
CA MET A 344 -0.55 -9.43 -14.32
C MET A 344 -0.01 -8.92 -12.95
N ILE A 345 -0.77 -9.11 -11.87
CA ILE A 345 -0.37 -8.70 -10.52
C ILE A 345 0.70 -9.62 -9.92
N GLN A 346 0.77 -10.89 -10.35
CA GLN A 346 1.68 -11.88 -9.81
C GLN A 346 3.05 -11.76 -10.45
N PHE A 347 4.06 -11.37 -9.68
CA PHE A 347 5.42 -11.27 -10.18
C PHE A 347 5.94 -12.63 -10.68
N THR A 348 6.37 -12.70 -11.94
CA THR A 348 7.02 -13.91 -12.46
C THR A 348 8.38 -14.11 -11.78
N LYS A 349 8.46 -15.11 -10.89
CA LYS A 349 9.60 -15.35 -9.99
C LYS A 349 10.83 -15.93 -10.69
N THR A 350 11.54 -15.09 -11.44
CA THR A 350 12.83 -15.42 -12.07
C THR A 350 13.85 -14.31 -11.87
N LEU A 351 15.14 -14.66 -11.80
CA LEU A 351 16.23 -13.68 -11.71
C LEU A 351 16.22 -12.71 -12.91
N ALA A 352 15.84 -13.21 -14.09
CA ALA A 352 15.71 -12.38 -15.30
C ALA A 352 14.61 -11.32 -15.16
N ASN A 353 13.46 -11.67 -14.55
CA ASN A 353 12.37 -10.71 -14.34
C ASN A 353 12.72 -9.69 -13.25
N GLN A 354 13.38 -10.14 -12.17
CA GLN A 354 13.97 -9.29 -11.14
C GLN A 354 14.94 -8.24 -11.73
N LYS A 355 15.87 -8.67 -12.59
CA LYS A 355 16.77 -7.75 -13.31
C LYS A 355 15.99 -6.78 -14.20
N ALA A 356 15.01 -7.27 -14.96
CA ALA A 356 14.19 -6.44 -15.83
C ALA A 356 13.36 -5.39 -15.05
N TYR A 357 13.02 -5.66 -13.79
CA TYR A 357 12.37 -4.71 -12.90
C TYR A 357 13.34 -3.62 -12.44
N CYS A 358 14.57 -3.97 -12.09
CA CYS A 358 15.63 -2.99 -11.85
C CYS A 358 15.92 -2.11 -13.08
N ASP A 359 15.96 -2.70 -14.28
CA ASP A 359 16.16 -1.98 -15.54
C ASP A 359 15.01 -1.00 -15.82
N LEU A 360 13.78 -1.37 -15.49
CA LEU A 360 12.63 -0.47 -15.55
C LEU A 360 12.83 0.76 -14.64
N ILE A 361 13.21 0.54 -13.38
CA ILE A 361 13.46 1.62 -12.41
C ILE A 361 14.60 2.52 -12.91
N HIS A 362 15.70 1.93 -13.37
CA HIS A 362 16.82 2.66 -13.95
C HIS A 362 16.40 3.51 -15.15
N LYS A 363 15.52 3.02 -16.03
CA LYS A 363 15.01 3.81 -17.15
C LYS A 363 14.15 5.00 -16.70
N LEU A 364 13.43 4.88 -15.59
CA LEU A 364 12.39 5.82 -15.16
C LEU A 364 12.84 6.86 -14.14
N HIS A 365 13.90 6.63 -13.36
CA HIS A 365 14.31 7.49 -12.24
C HIS A 365 14.65 8.94 -12.63
N LYS A 366 14.97 9.19 -13.92
CA LYS A 366 15.24 10.53 -14.47
C LYS A 366 14.20 11.00 -15.47
N ASN A 367 13.00 10.43 -15.42
CA ASN A 367 11.91 10.88 -16.29
C ASN A 367 11.66 12.39 -16.09
N ARG A 368 11.49 13.14 -17.18
CA ARG A 368 11.32 14.59 -17.15
C ARG A 368 10.13 15.04 -16.30
N ALA A 369 9.01 14.34 -16.38
CA ALA A 369 7.81 14.68 -15.61
C ALA A 369 8.02 14.45 -14.10
N LEU A 370 8.75 13.38 -13.74
CA LEU A 370 9.17 13.14 -12.35
C LEU A 370 10.07 14.27 -11.84
N LEU A 371 11.14 14.60 -12.57
CA LEU A 371 12.08 15.63 -12.14
C LEU A 371 11.43 17.03 -12.05
N SER A 372 10.49 17.33 -12.95
CA SER A 372 9.71 18.58 -12.89
C SER A 372 8.80 18.64 -11.66
N ALA A 373 8.14 17.52 -11.33
CA ALA A 373 7.30 17.44 -10.13
C ALA A 373 8.13 17.51 -8.84
N VAL A 374 9.31 16.87 -8.80
CA VAL A 374 10.24 16.94 -7.67
C VAL A 374 10.65 18.38 -7.42
N LYS A 375 11.15 19.06 -8.45
CA LYS A 375 11.53 20.48 -8.36
C LYS A 375 10.38 21.35 -7.86
N TYR A 376 9.16 21.08 -8.33
CA TYR A 376 7.98 21.79 -7.85
C TYR A 376 7.80 21.63 -6.33
N TYR A 377 7.95 20.44 -5.77
CA TYR A 377 7.72 20.23 -4.35
C TYR A 377 8.90 20.60 -3.44
N GLU A 378 10.14 20.58 -3.94
CA GLU A 378 11.33 21.00 -3.17
C GLU A 378 11.28 22.47 -2.75
N ASP A 379 10.60 23.34 -3.51
CA ASP A 379 10.48 24.78 -3.22
C ASP A 379 9.36 25.14 -2.22
N ARG A 380 8.77 24.17 -1.50
CA ARG A 380 7.53 24.37 -0.73
C ARG A 380 7.64 23.88 0.70
N LYS A 381 6.90 24.53 1.61
CA LYS A 381 6.75 24.06 2.99
C LYS A 381 5.95 22.77 3.03
N LEU A 382 6.46 21.80 3.76
CA LEU A 382 5.91 20.45 3.86
C LEU A 382 5.34 20.26 5.28
N ASP A 383 4.21 19.56 5.39
CA ASP A 383 3.68 19.14 6.68
C ASP A 383 4.55 18.02 7.30
N THR A 384 4.14 17.45 8.44
CA THR A 384 4.87 16.35 9.07
C THR A 384 4.22 14.98 8.89
N ASN A 385 3.06 14.86 8.24
CA ASN A 385 2.32 13.60 8.14
C ASN A 385 2.93 12.69 7.04
N LEU A 386 3.12 11.41 7.34
CA LEU A 386 3.79 10.45 6.47
C LEU A 386 2.83 9.43 5.83
N LYS A 387 1.55 9.76 5.68
CA LYS A 387 0.60 8.91 4.94
C LYS A 387 1.07 8.71 3.49
N MET A 388 0.88 7.53 2.95
CA MET A 388 1.37 7.14 1.62
C MET A 388 0.29 7.14 0.53
N THR A 389 -0.99 7.12 0.90
CA THR A 389 -2.15 7.35 0.01
C THR A 389 -3.09 8.37 0.63
N ILE A 390 -3.73 9.19 -0.22
CA ILE A 390 -4.81 10.12 0.18
C ILE A 390 -6.19 9.60 -0.23
N CYS A 391 -6.26 8.61 -1.11
CA CYS A 391 -7.48 7.88 -1.45
C CYS A 391 -7.88 6.95 -0.30
N GLU A 392 -8.64 7.44 0.66
CA GLU A 392 -9.21 6.63 1.72
C GLU A 392 -10.73 6.63 1.62
N MET A 393 -11.31 5.46 1.83
CA MET A 393 -12.76 5.31 1.85
C MET A 393 -13.27 5.28 3.29
N ASP A 394 -14.41 5.93 3.53
CA ASP A 394 -15.17 5.84 4.79
C ASP A 394 -16.64 5.48 4.54
#